data_AF-A0A5R9GES9-F1
#
_entry.id   AF-A0A5R9GES9-F1
#
_cell.length_a   1.000
_cell.length_b   1.000
_cell.length_c   1.000
_cell.angle_alpha   90.00
_cell.angle_beta   90.00
_cell.angle_gamma   90.00
#
_symmetry.space_group_name_H-M   'P 1'
#
loop_
_entity.id
_entity.type
_entity.pdbx_description
1 polymer ?
#
loop_
_entity_poly.entity_id
_entity_poly.type
_entity_poly.pdbx_seq_one_letter_code
_entity_poly.pdbx_strand_id
1 'polypeptide(L)'
;MPYRVPEAKRLRLIVDTDAANEADDQFAIAHALLTPRFDIRGLIGAHYGARDADSMERSCREIEKLLRLMRLDGRYAATPGAPAAMKSEREAIVSPGSDLIVREAMRDDDARPLFVIFLGPLTDLAAAYLSEPRIADRLTAVWIGGGTYPDGAAEFNAGNDIAAANVVLGSGIPLWQVPKNVYSMIRVSLAELAAKVRPQGELGRYLFEQLVDFNERWGDKPAWPKGEMWMLGDSPAVSLLLDDHAFEFDMRPAPRLRADGAYEHAADGGGRLIRVYRYVDARFTLEDMYAKLALFHEATKEG
;
A
#
# COMPACT_ATOMS: atom_id res chain seq x y z
N MET A 1 -15.06 16.67 4.97
CA MET A 1 -15.92 15.56 5.46
C MET A 1 -17.00 16.11 6.38
N PRO A 2 -18.26 15.66 6.28
CA PRO A 2 -19.38 16.11 7.11
C PRO A 2 -19.38 15.49 8.53
N TYR A 3 -18.20 15.16 9.05
CA TYR A 3 -17.99 14.57 10.37
C TYR A 3 -16.58 14.89 10.85
N ARG A 4 -16.35 14.79 12.17
CA ARG A 4 -15.04 15.00 12.80
C ARG A 4 -14.49 13.70 13.34
N VAL A 5 -13.18 13.50 13.25
CA VAL A 5 -12.46 12.42 13.92
C VAL A 5 -11.78 12.99 15.16
N PRO A 6 -12.05 12.47 16.37
CA PRO A 6 -11.34 12.90 17.58
C PRO A 6 -9.83 12.74 17.42
N GLU A 7 -9.05 13.71 17.91
CA GLU A 7 -7.59 13.70 17.75
C GLU A 7 -6.94 12.43 18.29
N ALA A 8 -7.40 11.93 19.44
CA ALA A 8 -6.93 10.67 20.03
C ALA A 8 -7.23 9.41 19.18
N LYS A 9 -8.09 9.52 18.16
CA LYS A 9 -8.38 8.45 17.19
C LYS A 9 -7.65 8.62 15.87
N ARG A 10 -6.93 9.73 15.67
CA ARG A 10 -6.10 9.96 14.49
C ARG A 10 -4.77 9.24 14.64
N LEU A 11 -4.20 8.85 13.51
CA LEU A 11 -2.91 8.18 13.43
C LEU A 11 -2.04 8.86 12.39
N ARG A 12 -0.73 8.73 12.57
CA ARG A 12 0.26 9.19 11.59
C ARG A 12 0.40 8.11 10.53
N LEU A 13 0.43 8.52 9.25
CA LEU A 13 0.48 7.59 8.13
C LEU A 13 1.54 7.99 7.12
N ILE A 14 2.40 7.06 6.74
CA ILE A 14 3.21 7.13 5.52
C ILE A 14 2.66 6.12 4.53
N VAL A 15 2.52 6.51 3.26
CA VAL A 15 2.13 5.63 2.17
C VAL A 15 3.34 5.40 1.28
N ASP A 16 3.73 4.15 1.08
CA ASP A 16 4.79 3.70 0.19
C ASP A 16 4.15 2.84 -0.92
N THR A 17 4.33 3.25 -2.17
CA THR A 17 3.51 2.79 -3.29
C THR A 17 4.28 2.80 -4.59
N ASP A 18 4.11 1.76 -5.37
CA ASP A 18 4.59 1.64 -6.74
C ASP A 18 3.53 2.07 -7.75
N ALA A 19 2.85 3.18 -7.46
CA ALA A 19 1.82 3.77 -8.30
C ALA A 19 2.21 3.81 -9.78
N ALA A 20 1.25 3.49 -10.66
CA ALA A 20 1.43 3.32 -12.11
C ALA A 20 2.24 2.08 -12.56
N ASN A 21 2.53 1.14 -11.66
CA ASN A 21 2.90 -0.24 -12.03
C ASN A 21 1.65 -1.00 -12.51
N GLU A 22 0.56 -0.88 -11.75
CA GLU A 22 -0.79 -1.33 -12.10
C GLU A 22 -1.79 -0.17 -11.98
N ALA A 23 -3.05 -0.45 -11.61
CA ALA A 23 -4.16 0.48 -11.68
C ALA A 23 -4.91 0.70 -10.36
N ASP A 24 -4.51 0.05 -9.27
CA ASP A 24 -5.20 0.09 -7.97
C ASP A 24 -4.54 0.97 -6.90
N ASP A 25 -3.23 1.21 -6.95
CA ASP A 25 -2.53 2.14 -6.03
C ASP A 25 -3.22 3.51 -5.99
N GLN A 26 -3.65 4.02 -7.15
CA GLN A 26 -4.26 5.34 -7.28
C GLN A 26 -5.53 5.45 -6.44
N PHE A 27 -6.30 4.36 -6.34
CA PHE A 27 -7.50 4.29 -5.50
C PHE A 27 -7.12 4.30 -4.02
N ALA A 28 -6.12 3.53 -3.62
CA ALA A 28 -5.64 3.50 -2.24
C ALA A 28 -5.05 4.86 -1.80
N ILE A 29 -4.25 5.52 -2.63
CA ILE A 29 -3.70 6.86 -2.37
C ILE A 29 -4.84 7.88 -2.20
N ALA A 30 -5.80 7.90 -3.12
CA ALA A 30 -6.95 8.80 -3.03
C ALA A 30 -7.77 8.53 -1.76
N HIS A 31 -8.01 7.25 -1.43
CA HIS A 31 -8.74 6.85 -0.23
C HIS A 31 -8.03 7.29 1.05
N ALA A 32 -6.71 7.11 1.12
CA ALA A 32 -5.89 7.56 2.25
C ALA A 32 -5.93 9.08 2.41
N LEU A 33 -5.72 9.85 1.34
CA LEU A 33 -5.71 11.32 1.36
C LEU A 33 -7.07 11.92 1.72
N LEU A 34 -8.17 11.26 1.36
CA LEU A 34 -9.54 11.69 1.72
C LEU A 34 -9.93 11.30 3.15
N THR A 35 -9.14 10.48 3.83
CA THR A 35 -9.52 9.96 5.14
C THR A 35 -9.07 10.88 6.29
N PRO A 36 -9.99 11.53 7.02
CA PRO A 36 -9.64 12.49 8.08
C PRO A 36 -9.00 11.85 9.32
N ARG A 37 -9.09 10.51 9.47
CA ARG A 37 -8.38 9.75 10.50
C ARG A 37 -6.86 9.81 10.32
N PHE A 38 -6.39 9.94 9.08
CA PHE A 38 -4.98 9.88 8.79
C PHE A 38 -4.37 11.28 8.79
N ASP A 39 -3.27 11.41 9.51
CA ASP A 39 -2.34 12.51 9.38
C ASP A 39 -1.20 12.06 8.46
N ILE A 40 -1.27 12.44 7.19
CA ILE A 40 -0.31 12.00 6.17
C ILE A 40 1.04 12.67 6.42
N ARG A 41 2.05 11.85 6.73
CA ARG A 41 3.42 12.27 7.05
C ARG A 41 4.38 12.13 5.88
N GLY A 42 4.03 11.32 4.88
CA GLY A 42 4.81 11.13 3.67
C GLY A 42 4.08 10.28 2.63
N LEU A 43 4.44 10.50 1.38
CA LEU A 43 4.04 9.71 0.22
C LEU A 43 5.33 9.32 -0.51
N ILE A 44 5.66 8.04 -0.55
CA ILE A 44 6.90 7.52 -1.11
C ILE A 44 6.57 6.79 -2.41
N GLY A 45 7.27 7.13 -3.49
CA GLY A 45 7.21 6.39 -4.75
C GLY A 45 8.24 5.27 -4.77
N ALA A 46 7.78 4.03 -4.87
CA ALA A 46 8.62 2.82 -4.93
C ALA A 46 8.89 2.37 -6.37
N HIS A 47 9.90 1.52 -6.56
CA HIS A 47 10.29 0.93 -7.84
C HIS A 47 9.48 -0.34 -8.19
N TYR A 48 9.50 -0.75 -9.47
CA TYR A 48 8.74 -1.92 -9.98
C TYR A 48 9.58 -3.21 -10.05
N GLY A 49 10.50 -3.37 -9.11
CA GLY A 49 11.58 -4.36 -9.21
C GLY A 49 12.69 -3.91 -10.18
N ALA A 50 13.18 -4.84 -11.01
CA ALA A 50 14.29 -4.61 -11.94
C ALA A 50 13.86 -4.41 -13.42
N ARG A 51 12.55 -4.28 -13.68
CA ARG A 51 11.98 -4.28 -15.04
C ARG A 51 12.19 -2.94 -15.76
N ASP A 52 11.90 -1.86 -15.06
CA ASP A 52 11.91 -0.50 -15.61
C ASP A 52 12.84 0.39 -14.78
N ALA A 53 13.87 0.95 -15.42
CA ALA A 53 14.88 1.77 -14.75
C ALA A 53 14.34 3.12 -14.21
N ASP A 54 13.20 3.60 -14.74
CA ASP A 54 12.55 4.84 -14.32
C ASP A 54 11.27 4.60 -13.48
N SER A 55 11.07 3.37 -12.98
CA SER A 55 9.85 2.98 -12.28
C SER A 55 9.56 3.81 -11.04
N MET A 56 10.58 4.08 -10.22
CA MET A 56 10.43 4.92 -9.03
C MET A 56 9.98 6.34 -9.39
N GLU A 57 10.55 6.92 -10.45
CA GLU A 57 10.16 8.24 -10.93
C GLU A 57 8.74 8.25 -11.51
N ARG A 58 8.31 7.15 -12.14
CA ARG A 58 6.91 6.98 -12.58
C ARG A 58 5.94 6.98 -11.40
N SER A 59 6.26 6.27 -10.32
CA SER A 59 5.48 6.30 -9.07
C SER A 59 5.38 7.71 -8.50
N CYS A 60 6.50 8.43 -8.44
CA CYS A 60 6.49 9.83 -7.95
C CYS A 60 5.62 10.73 -8.82
N ARG A 61 5.74 10.66 -10.16
CA ARG A 61 4.92 11.45 -11.08
C ARG A 61 3.43 11.14 -10.94
N GLU A 62 3.09 9.88 -10.69
CA GLU A 62 1.70 9.45 -10.50
C GLU A 62 1.13 9.98 -9.17
N ILE A 63 1.88 9.91 -8.08
CA ILE A 63 1.52 10.53 -6.79
C ILE A 63 1.26 12.03 -7.00
N GLU A 64 2.19 12.74 -7.64
CA GLU A 64 2.05 14.18 -7.90
C GLU A 64 0.83 14.52 -8.77
N LYS A 65 0.49 13.65 -9.73
CA LYS A 65 -0.71 13.81 -10.56
C LYS A 65 -1.98 13.71 -9.72
N LEU A 66 -2.07 12.71 -8.84
CA LEU A 66 -3.19 12.58 -7.91
C LEU A 66 -3.28 13.79 -6.98
N LEU A 67 -2.17 14.26 -6.44
CA LEU A 67 -2.14 15.45 -5.58
C LEU A 67 -2.69 16.69 -6.32
N ARG A 68 -2.33 16.90 -7.59
CA ARG A 68 -2.90 17.99 -8.40
C ARG A 68 -4.40 17.82 -8.62
N LEU A 69 -4.86 16.62 -9.00
CA LEU A 69 -6.29 16.32 -9.18
C LEU A 69 -7.10 16.52 -7.88
N MET A 70 -6.45 16.38 -6.73
CA MET A 70 -7.05 16.56 -5.41
C MET A 70 -6.86 17.97 -4.83
N ARG A 71 -6.19 18.88 -5.54
CA ARG A 71 -5.80 20.23 -5.05
C ARG A 71 -4.96 20.19 -3.76
N LEU A 72 -4.04 19.23 -3.67
CA LEU A 72 -3.17 18.95 -2.52
C LEU A 72 -1.66 19.11 -2.83
N ASP A 73 -1.30 19.51 -4.04
CA ASP A 73 0.07 19.69 -4.52
C ASP A 73 0.84 20.83 -3.84
N GLY A 74 0.15 21.76 -3.19
CA GLY A 74 0.77 22.76 -2.30
C GLY A 74 1.00 22.28 -0.86
N ARG A 75 0.46 21.10 -0.49
CA ARG A 75 0.49 20.57 0.89
C ARG A 75 1.37 19.33 1.02
N TYR A 76 1.36 18.46 0.03
CA TYR A 76 2.13 17.23 0.00
C TYR A 76 2.95 17.17 -1.28
N ALA A 77 4.01 16.37 -1.26
CA ALA A 77 4.83 16.06 -2.42
C ALA A 77 5.24 14.59 -2.37
N ALA A 78 5.53 14.01 -3.54
CA ALA A 78 6.12 12.70 -3.63
C ALA A 78 7.56 12.73 -3.10
N THR A 79 7.93 11.69 -2.34
CA THR A 79 9.29 11.46 -1.87
C THR A 79 9.86 10.28 -2.65
N PRO A 80 11.01 10.43 -3.34
CA PRO A 80 11.66 9.33 -4.04
C PRO A 80 12.06 8.21 -3.09
N GLY A 81 11.58 6.99 -3.35
CA GLY A 81 12.03 5.77 -2.67
C GLY A 81 13.33 5.21 -3.27
N ALA A 82 13.64 3.96 -2.95
CA ALA A 82 14.78 3.27 -3.54
C ALA A 82 14.56 3.07 -5.05
N PRO A 83 15.57 3.33 -5.91
CA PRO A 83 15.41 3.25 -7.36
C PRO A 83 15.36 1.81 -7.90
N ALA A 84 15.73 0.81 -7.09
CA ALA A 84 15.81 -0.58 -7.51
C ALA A 84 15.79 -1.51 -6.29
N ALA A 85 15.61 -2.82 -6.57
CA ALA A 85 15.66 -3.87 -5.55
C ALA A 85 17.05 -4.01 -4.91
N MET A 86 17.07 -4.43 -3.65
CA MET A 86 18.27 -4.77 -2.90
C MET A 86 19.03 -5.94 -3.55
N LYS A 87 20.37 -5.85 -3.56
CA LYS A 87 21.24 -6.94 -4.05
C LYS A 87 21.36 -8.09 -3.07
N SER A 88 21.23 -7.80 -1.78
CA SER A 88 21.31 -8.78 -0.70
C SER A 88 20.61 -8.24 0.55
N GLU A 89 20.27 -9.12 1.50
CA GLU A 89 19.64 -8.76 2.78
C GLU A 89 20.52 -7.88 3.69
N ARG A 90 21.76 -7.59 3.30
CA ARG A 90 22.74 -6.81 4.07
C ARG A 90 23.09 -5.47 3.45
N GLU A 91 22.69 -5.24 2.20
CA GLU A 91 23.04 -4.05 1.43
C GLU A 91 21.81 -3.16 1.26
N ALA A 92 21.57 -2.31 2.26
CA ALA A 92 20.50 -1.31 2.23
C ALA A 92 20.72 -0.31 1.07
N ILE A 93 19.62 0.04 0.39
CA ILE A 93 19.58 1.13 -0.57
C ILE A 93 18.91 2.32 0.13
N VAL A 94 19.71 3.14 0.80
CA VAL A 94 19.20 4.34 1.47
C VAL A 94 18.70 5.32 0.43
N SER A 95 17.48 5.79 0.64
CA SER A 95 16.72 6.71 -0.21
C SER A 95 16.07 7.81 0.63
N PRO A 96 15.63 8.92 0.01
CA PRO A 96 14.80 9.92 0.68
C PRO A 96 13.55 9.32 1.34
N GLY A 97 12.95 8.28 0.74
CA GLY A 97 11.82 7.53 1.29
C GLY A 97 12.16 6.78 2.58
N SER A 98 13.22 5.98 2.56
CA SER A 98 13.71 5.27 3.76
C SER A 98 14.12 6.25 4.88
N ASP A 99 14.76 7.38 4.55
CA ASP A 99 15.11 8.43 5.50
C ASP A 99 13.88 9.11 6.09
N LEU A 100 12.81 9.28 5.30
CA LEU A 100 11.54 9.81 5.76
C LEU A 100 10.90 8.86 6.79
N ILE A 101 10.92 7.55 6.55
CA ILE A 101 10.42 6.53 7.50
C ILE A 101 11.19 6.63 8.82
N VAL A 102 12.53 6.62 8.76
CA VAL A 102 13.37 6.73 9.97
C VAL A 102 13.09 8.01 10.72
N ARG A 103 13.11 9.15 10.01
CA ARG A 103 12.90 10.47 10.61
C ARG A 103 11.56 10.58 11.32
N GLU A 104 10.48 10.08 10.71
CA GLU A 104 9.14 10.17 11.29
C GLU A 104 8.93 9.19 12.45
N ALA A 105 9.47 7.98 12.36
CA ALA A 105 9.40 6.97 13.41
C ALA A 105 10.17 7.40 14.67
N MET A 106 11.30 8.07 14.51
CA MET A 106 12.16 8.50 15.62
C MET A 106 11.74 9.84 16.24
N ARG A 107 10.59 10.42 15.85
CA ARG A 107 10.05 11.61 16.50
C ARG A 107 9.54 11.28 17.90
N ASP A 108 9.82 12.17 18.85
CA ASP A 108 9.29 12.11 20.22
C ASP A 108 8.26 13.20 20.52
N ASP A 109 7.95 14.06 19.55
CA ASP A 109 7.01 15.19 19.71
C ASP A 109 5.55 14.85 19.40
N ASP A 110 5.27 13.59 19.01
CA ASP A 110 3.94 13.10 18.72
C ASP A 110 3.76 11.65 19.19
N ALA A 111 2.91 11.47 20.20
CA ALA A 111 2.65 10.16 20.81
C ALA A 111 1.64 9.30 20.01
N ARG A 112 1.02 9.82 18.94
CA ARG A 112 0.09 9.04 18.12
C ARG A 112 0.85 7.91 17.40
N PRO A 113 0.24 6.74 17.21
CA PRO A 113 0.89 5.63 16.54
C PRO A 113 1.24 6.00 15.09
N LEU A 114 2.41 5.54 14.64
CA LEU A 114 2.83 5.64 13.24
C LEU A 114 2.53 4.31 12.54
N PHE A 115 1.79 4.40 11.45
CA PHE A 115 1.63 3.33 10.48
C PHE A 115 2.36 3.68 9.19
N VAL A 116 2.96 2.68 8.57
CA VAL A 116 3.50 2.78 7.21
C VAL A 116 2.84 1.69 6.39
N ILE A 117 2.18 2.08 5.31
CA ILE A 117 1.50 1.13 4.42
C ILE A 117 2.33 0.95 3.15
N PHE A 118 2.48 -0.29 2.72
CA PHE A 118 3.27 -0.69 1.56
C PHE A 118 2.36 -1.35 0.56
N LEU A 119 2.16 -0.67 -0.56
CA LEU A 119 1.37 -1.12 -1.71
C LEU A 119 2.24 -1.83 -2.75
N GLY A 120 3.57 -1.76 -2.58
CA GLY A 120 4.57 -2.34 -3.46
C GLY A 120 5.66 -3.14 -2.72
N PRO A 121 6.91 -3.15 -3.21
CA PRO A 121 8.02 -3.84 -2.55
C PRO A 121 8.38 -3.20 -1.21
N LEU A 122 9.02 -3.97 -0.32
CA LEU A 122 9.41 -3.53 1.03
C LEU A 122 10.78 -2.86 1.11
N THR A 123 11.34 -2.45 -0.03
CA THR A 123 12.73 -1.97 -0.19
C THR A 123 13.05 -0.81 0.74
N ASP A 124 12.19 0.21 0.77
CA ASP A 124 12.38 1.39 1.60
C ASP A 124 12.25 1.09 3.10
N LEU A 125 11.37 0.14 3.50
CA LEU A 125 11.28 -0.31 4.90
C LEU A 125 12.51 -1.11 5.32
N ALA A 126 12.97 -2.02 4.46
CA ALA A 126 14.16 -2.81 4.72
C ALA A 126 15.40 -1.91 4.87
N ALA A 127 15.56 -0.93 3.97
CA ALA A 127 16.63 0.06 4.06
C ALA A 127 16.54 0.92 5.32
N ALA A 128 15.34 1.38 5.69
CA ALA A 128 15.10 2.12 6.92
C ALA A 128 15.47 1.28 8.16
N TYR A 129 15.05 0.02 8.22
CA TYR A 129 15.31 -0.88 9.34
C TYR A 129 16.80 -1.22 9.49
N LEU A 130 17.48 -1.51 8.39
CA LEU A 130 18.91 -1.80 8.40
C LEU A 130 19.74 -0.58 8.84
N SER A 131 19.26 0.62 8.54
CA SER A 131 19.92 1.88 8.92
C SER A 131 19.62 2.28 10.37
N GLU A 132 18.40 2.04 10.84
CA GLU A 132 17.95 2.38 12.19
C GLU A 132 17.04 1.28 12.76
N PRO A 133 17.59 0.22 13.38
CA PRO A 133 16.79 -0.89 13.90
C PRO A 133 15.78 -0.50 14.98
N ARG A 134 15.96 0.64 15.68
CA ARG A 134 15.04 1.13 16.71
C ARG A 134 13.65 1.47 16.18
N ILE A 135 13.48 1.65 14.86
CA ILE A 135 12.15 1.88 14.27
C ILE A 135 11.18 0.73 14.53
N ALA A 136 11.70 -0.49 14.80
CA ALA A 136 10.89 -1.65 15.13
C ALA A 136 9.97 -1.42 16.33
N ASP A 137 10.36 -0.58 17.28
CA ASP A 137 9.56 -0.25 18.47
C ASP A 137 8.69 1.01 18.27
N ARG A 138 8.73 1.62 17.07
CA ARG A 138 8.19 2.96 16.82
C ARG A 138 7.14 3.04 15.71
N LEU A 139 6.97 2.00 14.91
CA LEU A 139 5.96 1.95 13.84
C LEU A 139 5.32 0.57 13.68
N THR A 140 4.17 0.53 13.02
CA THR A 140 3.55 -0.71 12.51
C THR A 140 3.47 -0.65 10.98
N ALA A 141 3.93 -1.70 10.32
CA ALA A 141 3.86 -1.83 8.87
C ALA A 141 2.61 -2.61 8.44
N VAL A 142 1.90 -2.16 7.40
CA VAL A 142 0.87 -2.94 6.71
C VAL A 142 1.35 -3.18 5.29
N TRP A 143 1.41 -4.45 4.88
CA TRP A 143 1.95 -4.84 3.59
C TRP A 143 0.92 -5.62 2.77
N ILE A 144 0.64 -5.09 1.58
CA ILE A 144 -0.09 -5.79 0.53
C ILE A 144 0.94 -6.62 -0.23
N GLY A 145 1.02 -7.91 0.12
CA GLY A 145 2.05 -8.75 -0.48
C GLY A 145 2.24 -10.10 0.19
N GLY A 146 2.95 -10.96 -0.54
CA GLY A 146 3.20 -12.34 -0.17
C GLY A 146 2.09 -13.31 -0.59
N GLY A 147 2.53 -14.55 -0.85
CA GLY A 147 1.68 -15.63 -1.30
C GLY A 147 0.71 -16.19 -0.26
N THR A 148 -0.15 -17.08 -0.74
CA THR A 148 -1.13 -17.84 0.04
C THR A 148 -0.46 -18.72 1.09
N TYR A 149 -0.90 -18.61 2.33
CA TYR A 149 -0.48 -19.54 3.38
C TYR A 149 -1.15 -20.91 3.23
N PRO A 150 -0.48 -22.01 3.66
CA PRO A 150 0.85 -22.01 4.29
C PRO A 150 2.03 -22.02 3.31
N ASP A 151 1.82 -22.38 2.04
CA ASP A 151 2.90 -22.75 1.13
C ASP A 151 3.66 -21.55 0.53
N GLY A 152 3.06 -20.36 0.56
CA GLY A 152 3.50 -19.25 -0.25
C GLY A 152 3.14 -19.45 -1.72
N ALA A 153 3.58 -18.51 -2.56
CA ALA A 153 3.44 -18.53 -4.01
C ALA A 153 4.17 -17.31 -4.57
N ALA A 154 4.48 -17.35 -5.87
CA ALA A 154 4.82 -16.15 -6.61
C ALA A 154 3.73 -15.08 -6.40
N GLU A 155 4.19 -13.92 -5.98
CA GLU A 155 3.41 -12.73 -5.66
C GLU A 155 4.23 -11.52 -6.11
N PHE A 156 3.55 -10.50 -6.63
CA PHE A 156 4.16 -9.46 -7.44
C PHE A 156 5.05 -8.52 -6.60
N ASN A 157 4.53 -8.02 -5.49
CA ASN A 157 5.24 -7.09 -4.62
C ASN A 157 6.42 -7.75 -3.92
N ALA A 158 6.23 -8.97 -3.42
CA ALA A 158 7.31 -9.79 -2.88
C ALA A 158 8.37 -10.10 -3.94
N GLY A 159 7.96 -10.43 -5.16
CA GLY A 159 8.86 -10.75 -6.27
C GLY A 159 9.69 -9.55 -6.76
N ASN A 160 9.19 -8.32 -6.59
CA ASN A 160 9.93 -7.11 -6.93
C ASN A 160 11.15 -6.90 -6.01
N ASP A 161 11.12 -7.38 -4.76
CA ASP A 161 12.30 -7.41 -3.88
C ASP A 161 12.18 -8.47 -2.76
N ILE A 162 12.62 -9.71 -3.06
CA ILE A 162 12.63 -10.81 -2.10
C ILE A 162 13.62 -10.55 -0.95
N ALA A 163 14.73 -9.86 -1.21
CA ALA A 163 15.73 -9.58 -0.18
C ALA A 163 15.15 -8.60 0.85
N ALA A 164 14.51 -7.52 0.41
CA ALA A 164 13.83 -6.59 1.30
C ALA A 164 12.69 -7.27 2.08
N ALA A 165 11.87 -8.10 1.43
CA ALA A 165 10.83 -8.85 2.10
C ALA A 165 11.39 -9.75 3.22
N ASN A 166 12.49 -10.46 2.96
CA ASN A 166 13.16 -11.28 3.98
C ASN A 166 13.76 -10.45 5.13
N VAL A 167 14.31 -9.27 4.86
CA VAL A 167 14.78 -8.36 5.91
C VAL A 167 13.62 -7.97 6.85
N VAL A 168 12.48 -7.55 6.29
CA VAL A 168 11.32 -7.13 7.10
C VAL A 168 10.66 -8.30 7.83
N LEU A 169 10.53 -9.46 7.18
CA LEU A 169 10.00 -10.66 7.81
C LEU A 169 10.91 -11.16 8.95
N GLY A 170 12.23 -10.98 8.83
CA GLY A 170 13.20 -11.25 9.89
C GLY A 170 13.38 -10.13 10.94
N SER A 171 12.80 -8.94 10.73
CA SER A 171 12.98 -7.75 11.59
C SER A 171 12.16 -7.78 12.88
N GLY A 172 12.35 -6.83 13.79
CA GLY A 172 11.46 -6.64 14.94
C GLY A 172 10.12 -5.94 14.62
N ILE A 173 9.91 -5.43 13.41
CA ILE A 173 8.82 -4.48 13.10
C ILE A 173 7.46 -5.16 13.14
N PRO A 174 6.47 -4.71 13.96
CA PRO A 174 5.10 -5.18 13.88
C PRO A 174 4.57 -5.12 12.45
N LEU A 175 4.21 -6.28 11.89
CA LEU A 175 3.82 -6.41 10.49
C LEU A 175 2.42 -6.99 10.37
N TRP A 176 1.58 -6.31 9.61
CA TRP A 176 0.26 -6.74 9.15
C TRP A 176 0.39 -7.13 7.69
N GLN A 177 0.41 -8.44 7.42
CA GLN A 177 0.46 -8.97 6.07
C GLN A 177 -0.94 -9.25 5.55
N VAL A 178 -1.26 -8.69 4.38
CA VAL A 178 -2.46 -9.03 3.62
C VAL A 178 -2.00 -9.85 2.41
N PRO A 179 -2.10 -11.19 2.45
CA PRO A 179 -1.60 -12.03 1.37
C PRO A 179 -2.52 -11.98 0.14
N LYS A 180 -2.00 -12.43 -0.99
CA LYS A 180 -2.66 -12.46 -2.31
C LYS A 180 -4.10 -12.93 -2.35
N ASN A 181 -4.44 -14.02 -1.67
CA ASN A 181 -5.80 -14.53 -1.64
C ASN A 181 -6.78 -13.60 -0.90
N VAL A 182 -6.27 -12.72 -0.05
CA VAL A 182 -7.07 -11.81 0.77
C VAL A 182 -7.20 -10.46 0.09
N TYR A 183 -6.11 -9.85 -0.38
CA TYR A 183 -6.23 -8.58 -1.08
C TYR A 183 -7.04 -8.70 -2.37
N SER A 184 -6.99 -9.86 -3.04
CA SER A 184 -7.80 -10.15 -4.24
C SER A 184 -9.31 -10.30 -3.96
N MET A 185 -9.75 -10.22 -2.70
CA MET A 185 -11.16 -10.19 -2.34
C MET A 185 -11.82 -8.83 -2.64
N ILE A 186 -11.04 -7.75 -2.76
CA ILE A 186 -11.55 -6.41 -3.10
C ILE A 186 -11.83 -6.33 -4.61
N ARG A 187 -12.93 -6.95 -5.05
CA ARG A 187 -13.32 -7.01 -6.45
C ARG A 187 -14.31 -5.91 -6.79
N VAL A 188 -14.12 -5.28 -7.94
CA VAL A 188 -15.01 -4.26 -8.50
C VAL A 188 -15.31 -4.59 -9.94
N SER A 189 -16.52 -4.26 -10.41
CA SER A 189 -16.84 -4.31 -11.84
C SER A 189 -16.58 -2.95 -12.48
N LEU A 190 -16.24 -2.94 -13.77
CA LEU A 190 -16.11 -1.68 -14.51
C LEU A 190 -17.44 -0.90 -14.53
N ALA A 191 -18.57 -1.61 -14.55
CA ALA A 191 -19.90 -0.99 -14.46
C ALA A 191 -20.11 -0.28 -13.11
N GLU A 192 -19.66 -0.87 -12.00
CA GLU A 192 -19.71 -0.23 -10.69
C GLU A 192 -18.84 1.03 -10.65
N LEU A 193 -17.60 0.95 -11.13
CA LEU A 193 -16.71 2.11 -11.17
C LEU A 193 -17.26 3.22 -12.09
N ALA A 194 -17.86 2.86 -13.22
CA ALA A 194 -18.52 3.81 -14.13
C ALA A 194 -19.69 4.53 -13.47
N ALA A 195 -20.44 3.85 -12.59
CA ALA A 195 -21.59 4.42 -11.90
C ALA A 195 -21.22 5.22 -10.65
N LYS A 196 -20.26 4.74 -9.86
CA LYS A 196 -19.95 5.29 -8.53
C LYS A 196 -18.71 6.17 -8.50
N VAL A 197 -17.69 5.88 -9.32
CA VAL A 197 -16.38 6.57 -9.29
C VAL A 197 -16.26 7.59 -10.42
N ARG A 198 -16.49 7.19 -11.66
CA ARG A 198 -16.35 8.07 -12.85
C ARG A 198 -17.07 9.41 -12.73
N PRO A 199 -18.29 9.51 -12.14
CA PRO A 199 -19.00 10.79 -12.03
C PRO A 199 -18.41 11.77 -11.00
N GLN A 200 -17.45 11.33 -10.17
CA GLN A 200 -16.93 12.12 -9.03
C GLN A 200 -15.82 13.10 -9.45
N GLY A 201 -16.15 13.99 -10.38
CA GLY A 201 -15.24 15.05 -10.85
C GLY A 201 -14.04 14.54 -11.66
N GLU A 202 -12.98 15.35 -11.72
CA GLU A 202 -11.77 15.01 -12.49
C GLU A 202 -11.01 13.83 -11.89
N LEU A 203 -10.93 13.75 -10.56
CA LEU A 203 -10.32 12.63 -9.85
C LEU A 203 -11.05 11.32 -10.16
N GLY A 204 -12.37 11.28 -9.98
CA GLY A 204 -13.16 10.08 -10.24
C GLY A 204 -13.11 9.63 -11.69
N ARG A 205 -13.15 10.58 -12.63
CA ARG A 205 -12.96 10.30 -14.07
C ARG A 205 -11.60 9.70 -14.34
N TYR A 206 -10.54 10.29 -13.79
CA TYR A 206 -9.18 9.80 -13.96
C TYR A 206 -9.00 8.38 -13.43
N LEU A 207 -9.44 8.10 -12.20
CA LEU A 207 -9.34 6.78 -11.57
C LEU A 207 -10.02 5.69 -12.41
N PHE A 208 -11.18 6.01 -13.00
CA PHE A 208 -11.89 5.10 -13.90
C PHE A 208 -11.15 4.90 -15.23
N GLU A 209 -10.80 5.99 -15.92
CA GLU A 209 -10.21 5.94 -17.26
C GLU A 209 -8.87 5.22 -17.27
N GLN A 210 -7.97 5.52 -16.32
CA GLN A 210 -6.65 4.86 -16.26
C GLN A 210 -6.76 3.34 -16.05
N LEU A 211 -7.76 2.89 -15.29
CA LEU A 211 -7.99 1.46 -15.04
C LEU A 211 -8.55 0.78 -16.30
N VAL A 212 -9.50 1.42 -16.99
CA VAL A 212 -10.03 0.92 -18.25
C VAL A 212 -8.93 0.86 -19.31
N ASP A 213 -8.12 1.92 -19.45
CA ASP A 213 -7.00 1.98 -20.38
C ASP A 213 -5.97 0.86 -20.10
N PHE A 214 -5.69 0.57 -18.83
CA PHE A 214 -4.81 -0.53 -18.45
C PHE A 214 -5.43 -1.87 -18.87
N ASN A 215 -6.70 -2.10 -18.54
CA ASN A 215 -7.43 -3.32 -18.90
C ASN A 215 -7.46 -3.53 -20.44
N GLU A 216 -7.68 -2.48 -21.22
CA GLU A 216 -7.67 -2.53 -22.69
C GLU A 216 -6.27 -2.79 -23.27
N ARG A 217 -5.21 -2.21 -22.68
CA ARG A 217 -3.82 -2.43 -23.11
C ARG A 217 -3.43 -3.91 -23.08
N TRP A 218 -4.03 -4.69 -22.19
CA TRP A 218 -3.81 -6.12 -22.04
C TRP A 218 -4.93 -6.98 -22.65
N GLY A 219 -5.75 -6.42 -23.55
CA GLY A 219 -6.88 -7.11 -24.16
C GLY A 219 -6.51 -8.35 -25.00
N ASP A 220 -5.24 -8.55 -25.35
CA ASP A 220 -4.73 -9.75 -26.01
C ASP A 220 -4.44 -10.91 -25.03
N LYS A 221 -4.52 -10.68 -23.71
CA LYS A 221 -4.26 -11.67 -22.66
C LYS A 221 -5.57 -12.17 -22.03
N PRO A 222 -6.16 -13.28 -22.50
CA PRO A 222 -7.45 -13.76 -21.98
C PRO A 222 -7.40 -14.25 -20.52
N ALA A 223 -6.21 -14.49 -19.98
CA ALA A 223 -6.03 -14.97 -18.62
C ALA A 223 -6.12 -13.84 -17.58
N TRP A 224 -5.58 -12.66 -17.89
CA TRP A 224 -5.55 -11.49 -17.02
C TRP A 224 -5.15 -10.25 -17.83
N PRO A 225 -5.79 -9.10 -17.62
CA PRO A 225 -6.98 -8.86 -16.79
C PRO A 225 -8.25 -9.57 -17.31
N LYS A 226 -9.33 -9.58 -16.52
CA LYS A 226 -10.58 -10.32 -16.83
C LYS A 226 -11.61 -9.52 -17.66
N GLY A 227 -11.24 -8.34 -18.18
CA GLY A 227 -12.03 -7.58 -19.14
C GLY A 227 -13.14 -6.69 -18.55
N GLU A 228 -13.93 -7.18 -17.58
CA GLU A 228 -15.04 -6.41 -16.99
C GLU A 228 -14.92 -6.20 -15.47
N MET A 229 -13.80 -6.61 -14.88
CA MET A 229 -13.57 -6.50 -13.45
C MET A 229 -12.10 -6.25 -13.14
N TRP A 230 -11.87 -5.66 -11.97
CA TRP A 230 -10.54 -5.46 -11.39
C TRP A 230 -10.52 -5.89 -9.92
N MET A 231 -9.31 -6.08 -9.39
CA MET A 231 -9.05 -6.28 -7.98
C MET A 231 -8.34 -5.04 -7.45
N LEU A 232 -8.99 -4.25 -6.59
CA LEU A 232 -8.33 -3.10 -5.94
C LEU A 232 -7.55 -3.60 -4.72
N GLY A 233 -6.49 -4.38 -4.98
CA GLY A 233 -5.72 -5.14 -4.01
C GLY A 233 -5.02 -4.27 -2.97
N ASP A 234 -4.72 -3.02 -3.31
CA ASP A 234 -4.06 -2.10 -2.39
C ASP A 234 -4.98 -1.46 -1.34
N SER A 235 -6.28 -1.43 -1.62
CA SER A 235 -7.27 -0.74 -0.78
C SER A 235 -7.36 -1.25 0.68
N PRO A 236 -7.15 -2.55 1.00
CA PRO A 236 -7.09 -3.03 2.37
C PRO A 236 -6.04 -2.34 3.24
N ALA A 237 -4.94 -1.87 2.66
CA ALA A 237 -3.90 -1.17 3.43
C ALA A 237 -4.44 0.09 4.11
N VAL A 238 -5.45 0.71 3.46
CA VAL A 238 -6.15 1.89 3.96
C VAL A 238 -7.29 1.48 4.89
N SER A 239 -8.16 0.56 4.47
CA SER A 239 -9.36 0.21 5.24
C SER A 239 -9.07 -0.51 6.56
N LEU A 240 -8.00 -1.30 6.63
CA LEU A 240 -7.55 -1.94 7.87
C LEU A 240 -7.08 -0.93 8.93
N LEU A 241 -6.74 0.30 8.55
CA LEU A 241 -6.45 1.38 9.50
C LEU A 241 -7.70 2.15 9.94
N LEU A 242 -8.85 1.92 9.27
CA LEU A 242 -10.16 2.41 9.70
C LEU A 242 -10.81 1.45 10.69
N ASP A 243 -10.82 0.17 10.33
CA ASP A 243 -11.25 -0.94 11.16
C ASP A 243 -10.29 -2.12 10.95
N ASP A 244 -9.64 -2.57 12.02
CA ASP A 244 -8.52 -3.52 11.89
C ASP A 244 -8.95 -4.98 11.71
N HIS A 245 -10.27 -5.20 11.63
CA HIS A 245 -10.92 -6.50 11.54
C HIS A 245 -10.36 -7.49 12.57
N ALA A 246 -10.51 -7.15 13.86
CA ALA A 246 -9.92 -7.83 15.01
C ALA A 246 -10.03 -9.38 15.07
N PHE A 247 -10.96 -9.99 14.31
CA PHE A 247 -11.20 -11.44 14.29
C PHE A 247 -10.82 -12.13 12.98
N GLU A 248 -10.29 -11.38 12.01
CA GLU A 248 -10.10 -11.83 10.63
C GLU A 248 -8.63 -12.05 10.25
N PHE A 249 -7.77 -12.16 11.27
CA PHE A 249 -6.35 -12.47 11.14
C PHE A 249 -5.91 -13.54 12.13
N ASP A 250 -4.75 -14.14 11.86
CA ASP A 250 -4.01 -14.97 12.80
C ASP A 250 -2.65 -14.33 13.09
N MET A 251 -2.13 -14.52 14.31
CA MET A 251 -0.71 -14.32 14.56
C MET A 251 0.03 -15.58 14.11
N ARG A 252 0.94 -15.45 13.13
CA ARG A 252 1.70 -16.57 12.57
C ARG A 252 3.20 -16.31 12.65
N PRO A 253 4.05 -17.35 12.82
CA PRO A 253 5.48 -17.21 12.64
C PRO A 253 5.78 -16.64 11.24
N ALA A 254 6.61 -15.61 11.17
CA ALA A 254 7.01 -15.02 9.90
C ALA A 254 7.81 -16.07 9.07
N PRO A 255 7.41 -16.37 7.83
CA PRO A 255 8.18 -17.25 6.97
C PRO A 255 9.41 -16.53 6.42
N ARG A 256 10.35 -17.30 5.86
CA ARG A 256 11.33 -16.81 4.89
C ARG A 256 10.80 -17.07 3.48
N LEU A 257 11.05 -16.13 2.56
CA LEU A 257 10.70 -16.29 1.15
C LEU A 257 11.89 -16.87 0.39
N ARG A 258 11.60 -17.93 -0.36
CA ARG A 258 12.49 -18.45 -1.40
C ARG A 258 12.40 -17.57 -2.65
N ALA A 259 13.34 -17.77 -3.58
CA ALA A 259 13.41 -17.00 -4.82
C ALA A 259 12.16 -17.16 -5.72
N ASP A 260 11.41 -18.25 -5.57
CA ASP A 260 10.14 -18.52 -6.28
C ASP A 260 8.90 -17.98 -5.53
N GLY A 261 9.08 -17.31 -4.40
CA GLY A 261 8.00 -16.80 -3.54
C GLY A 261 7.38 -17.86 -2.62
N ALA A 262 7.86 -19.11 -2.65
CA ALA A 262 7.42 -20.13 -1.72
C ALA A 262 7.92 -19.81 -0.30
N TYR A 263 7.09 -20.11 0.69
CA TYR A 263 7.44 -19.93 2.08
C TYR A 263 8.29 -21.09 2.58
N GLU A 264 9.30 -20.74 3.37
CA GLU A 264 10.13 -21.62 4.16
C GLU A 264 9.88 -21.28 5.62
N HIS A 265 9.27 -22.22 6.35
CA HIS A 265 8.94 -22.06 7.76
C HIS A 265 10.08 -22.63 8.62
N ALA A 266 10.32 -22.02 9.79
CA ALA A 266 11.27 -22.55 10.76
C ALA A 266 10.86 -23.97 11.20
N ALA A 267 11.84 -24.88 11.25
CA ALA A 267 11.59 -26.30 11.50
C ALA A 267 10.98 -26.59 12.88
N ASP A 268 11.19 -25.72 13.86
CA ASP A 268 10.65 -25.81 15.22
C ASP A 268 9.31 -25.06 15.39
N GLY A 269 8.77 -24.45 14.33
CA GLY A 269 7.63 -23.55 14.41
C GLY A 269 7.91 -22.25 15.18
N GLY A 270 9.19 -21.99 15.49
CA GLY A 270 9.66 -20.78 16.13
C GLY A 270 9.74 -19.60 15.16
N GLY A 271 10.06 -18.43 15.70
CA GLY A 271 10.15 -17.18 14.94
C GLY A 271 9.25 -16.09 15.50
N ARG A 272 9.49 -14.85 15.09
CA ARG A 272 8.63 -13.73 15.48
C ARG A 272 7.23 -13.92 14.91
N LEU A 273 6.23 -13.46 15.65
CA LEU A 273 4.86 -13.49 15.17
C LEU A 273 4.54 -12.21 14.36
N ILE A 274 3.89 -12.40 13.22
CA ILE A 274 3.30 -11.33 12.41
C ILE A 274 1.79 -11.56 12.30
N ARG A 275 1.06 -10.48 12.06
CA ARG A 275 -0.40 -10.54 11.82
C ARG A 275 -0.63 -10.90 10.35
N VAL A 276 -1.28 -12.02 10.09
CA VAL A 276 -1.62 -12.48 8.73
C VAL A 276 -3.12 -12.50 8.57
N TYR A 277 -3.65 -11.65 7.68
CA TYR A 277 -5.08 -11.59 7.41
C TYR A 277 -5.57 -12.83 6.64
N ARG A 278 -6.81 -13.23 6.92
CA ARG A 278 -7.55 -14.27 6.18
C ARG A 278 -8.73 -13.69 5.41
N TYR A 279 -9.20 -12.51 5.81
CA TYR A 279 -10.36 -11.85 5.23
C TYR A 279 -10.25 -10.33 5.35
N VAL A 280 -10.88 -9.63 4.41
CA VAL A 280 -11.09 -8.18 4.41
C VAL A 280 -12.52 -7.88 3.95
N ASP A 281 -13.22 -6.98 4.65
CA ASP A 281 -14.58 -6.57 4.25
C ASP A 281 -14.53 -5.66 3.01
N ALA A 282 -14.81 -6.26 1.85
CA ALA A 282 -14.85 -5.55 0.57
C ALA A 282 -15.94 -4.48 0.54
N ARG A 283 -17.11 -4.71 1.14
CA ARG A 283 -18.20 -3.74 1.15
C ARG A 283 -17.80 -2.52 1.97
N PHE A 284 -17.26 -2.72 3.17
CA PHE A 284 -16.79 -1.61 4.01
C PHE A 284 -15.70 -0.81 3.30
N THR A 285 -14.70 -1.50 2.73
CA THR A 285 -13.59 -0.87 2.01
C THR A 285 -14.08 -0.01 0.84
N LEU A 286 -14.90 -0.59 -0.04
CA LEU A 286 -15.34 0.06 -1.28
C LEU A 286 -16.37 1.16 -1.02
N GLU A 287 -17.39 0.92 -0.19
CA GLU A 287 -18.44 1.91 0.06
C GLU A 287 -17.91 3.13 0.82
N ASP A 288 -16.95 2.95 1.74
CA ASP A 288 -16.30 4.08 2.39
C ASP A 288 -15.46 4.91 1.39
N MET A 289 -14.72 4.26 0.50
CA MET A 289 -13.98 4.95 -0.57
C MET A 289 -14.92 5.71 -1.52
N TYR A 290 -15.98 5.06 -2.02
CA TYR A 290 -16.96 5.67 -2.93
C TYR A 290 -17.65 6.88 -2.28
N ALA A 291 -18.07 6.75 -1.02
CA ALA A 291 -18.69 7.84 -0.29
C ALA A 291 -17.72 9.02 -0.11
N LYS A 292 -16.45 8.76 0.19
CA LYS A 292 -15.42 9.80 0.34
C LYS A 292 -15.14 10.53 -0.97
N LEU A 293 -15.07 9.81 -2.10
CA LEU A 293 -14.93 10.41 -3.43
C LEU A 293 -16.11 11.32 -3.76
N ALA A 294 -17.35 10.88 -3.50
CA ALA A 294 -18.55 11.68 -3.71
C ALA A 294 -18.56 12.94 -2.84
N LEU A 295 -18.25 12.80 -1.54
CA LEU A 295 -18.19 13.93 -0.61
C LEU A 295 -17.07 14.93 -0.97
N PHE A 296 -15.94 14.44 -1.46
CA PHE A 296 -14.88 15.29 -1.98
C PHE A 296 -15.35 16.08 -3.20
N HIS A 297 -15.98 15.40 -4.16
CA HIS A 297 -16.50 16.04 -5.36
C HIS A 297 -17.51 17.14 -5.04
N GLU A 298 -18.49 16.87 -4.18
CA GLU A 298 -19.47 17.86 -3.74
C GLU A 298 -18.81 19.08 -3.08
N ALA A 299 -17.85 18.85 -2.16
CA ALA A 299 -17.11 19.94 -1.51
C ALA A 299 -16.30 20.81 -2.50
N THR A 300 -15.82 20.23 -3.60
CA THR A 300 -15.08 20.98 -4.65
C THR A 300 -15.98 21.71 -5.65
N LYS A 301 -17.29 21.42 -5.70
CA LYS A 301 -18.25 22.21 -6.50
C LYS A 301 -18.59 23.54 -5.84
N GLU A 302 -18.56 23.57 -4.51
CA GLU A 302 -18.94 24.73 -3.70
C GLU A 302 -17.80 25.75 -3.51
N GLY A 303 -16.56 25.41 -3.90
CA GLY A 303 -15.36 26.23 -3.70
C GLY A 303 -14.48 26.38 -4.94
#